data_AF-A0A4P5XU36-F1
#
_entry.id   AF-A0A4P5XU36-F1
#
_cell.length_a   1.000
_cell.length_b   1.000
_cell.length_c   1.000
_cell.angle_alpha   90.00
_cell.angle_beta   90.00
_cell.angle_gamma   90.00
#
_symmetry.space_group_name_H-M   'P 1'
#
loop_
_entity.id
_entity.type
_entity.pdbx_description
1 polymer ?
#
loop_
_entity_poly.entity_id
_entity_poly.type
_entity_poly.pdbx_seq_one_letter_code
_entity_poly.pdbx_strand_id
1 'polypeptide(L)'
;MTDNELCKSITEAIAAAWLKPDQHGLPIALRFSTLAAILFRQNEGKQGAGLTGGKQQEDLFRDMLLYSDKRFSETGTPEVKDADYYFNNLPLSHKTIGYNGVGALALAWSKNGPDGLVRNKFHASMVIMCFRDLKMGGALKGQLQGAYVVPRDWLQGNISFSSNNKTDSLIPASEIARAMAYATSHALFVPLTYRHEAGGAARVSLWYSGAGKESPPLDPPTTT
;
A
#
# COMPACT_ATOMS: atom_id res chain seq x y z
N MET A 1 1.29 -5.73 -25.58
CA MET A 1 0.37 -5.67 -24.43
C MET A 1 0.42 -4.26 -23.90
N THR A 2 -0.72 -3.60 -23.78
CA THR A 2 -0.81 -2.23 -23.25
C THR A 2 -0.61 -2.23 -21.74
N ASP A 3 -0.19 -1.11 -21.14
CA ASP A 3 -0.07 -0.95 -19.68
C ASP A 3 -1.38 -1.31 -18.96
N ASN A 4 -2.52 -1.06 -19.59
CA ASN A 4 -3.84 -1.39 -19.05
C ASN A 4 -4.10 -2.91 -19.01
N GLU A 5 -3.71 -3.65 -20.04
CA GLU A 5 -3.80 -5.12 -20.07
C GLU A 5 -2.90 -5.76 -19.01
N LEU A 6 -1.69 -5.22 -18.81
CA LEU A 6 -0.80 -5.65 -17.73
C LEU A 6 -1.43 -5.39 -16.36
N CYS A 7 -2.04 -4.22 -16.15
CA CYS A 7 -2.74 -3.90 -14.90
C CYS A 7 -3.95 -4.82 -14.64
N LYS A 8 -4.65 -5.28 -15.68
CA LYS A 8 -5.69 -6.31 -15.53
C LYS A 8 -5.10 -7.62 -15.02
N SER A 9 -3.98 -8.08 -15.60
CA SER A 9 -3.31 -9.30 -15.14
C SER A 9 -2.80 -9.18 -13.70
N ILE A 10 -2.33 -8.00 -13.29
CA ILE A 10 -1.97 -7.72 -11.89
C ILE A 10 -3.21 -7.81 -10.99
N THR A 11 -4.32 -7.18 -11.40
CA THR A 11 -5.58 -7.18 -10.65
C THR A 11 -6.09 -8.61 -10.44
N GLU A 12 -6.07 -9.43 -11.49
CA GLU A 12 -6.41 -10.86 -11.43
C GLU A 12 -5.47 -11.64 -10.51
N ALA A 13 -4.16 -11.37 -10.58
CA ALA A 13 -3.17 -12.02 -9.71
C ALA A 13 -3.37 -11.66 -8.24
N ILE A 14 -3.68 -10.38 -7.93
CA ILE A 14 -4.03 -9.94 -6.58
C ILE A 14 -5.29 -10.66 -6.10
N ALA A 15 -6.35 -10.67 -6.91
CA ALA A 15 -7.60 -11.36 -6.56
C ALA A 15 -7.38 -12.86 -6.32
N ALA A 16 -6.62 -13.53 -7.19
CA ALA A 16 -6.29 -14.94 -7.05
C ALA A 16 -5.46 -15.21 -5.79
N ALA A 17 -4.46 -14.37 -5.49
CA ALA A 17 -3.69 -14.46 -4.26
C ALA A 17 -4.59 -14.33 -3.03
N TRP A 18 -5.45 -13.32 -2.99
CA TRP A 18 -6.33 -13.04 -1.86
C TRP A 18 -7.32 -14.16 -1.54
N LEU A 19 -7.77 -14.87 -2.57
CA LEU A 19 -8.70 -16.00 -2.45
C LEU A 19 -8.00 -17.32 -2.10
N LYS A 20 -6.67 -17.39 -2.09
CA LYS A 20 -5.98 -18.61 -1.67
C LYS A 20 -6.40 -18.99 -0.25
N PRO A 21 -6.76 -20.25 0.00
CA PRO A 21 -7.06 -20.71 1.35
C PRO A 21 -5.78 -20.74 2.19
N ASP A 22 -5.88 -20.32 3.44
CA ASP A 22 -4.88 -20.57 4.46
C ASP A 22 -4.99 -21.99 5.03
N GLN A 23 -4.18 -22.31 6.04
CA GLN A 23 -4.19 -23.61 6.72
C GLN A 23 -5.54 -23.99 7.37
N HIS A 24 -6.46 -23.03 7.52
CA HIS A 24 -7.80 -23.21 8.06
C HIS A 24 -8.89 -23.14 6.98
N GLY A 25 -8.51 -23.07 5.70
CA GLY A 25 -9.44 -22.97 4.58
C GLY A 25 -10.05 -21.58 4.38
N LEU A 26 -9.57 -20.56 5.08
CA LEU A 26 -10.06 -19.19 4.94
C LEU A 26 -9.23 -18.40 3.92
N PRO A 27 -9.83 -17.47 3.15
CA PRO A 27 -9.06 -16.60 2.26
C PRO A 27 -7.94 -15.86 3.00
N ILE A 28 -6.70 -15.95 2.51
CA ILE A 28 -5.54 -15.32 3.16
C ILE A 28 -5.74 -13.81 3.35
N ALA A 29 -6.47 -13.15 2.45
CA ALA A 29 -6.74 -11.72 2.55
C ALA A 29 -7.45 -11.32 3.86
N LEU A 30 -8.30 -12.18 4.43
CA LEU A 30 -8.93 -11.93 5.73
C LEU A 30 -7.92 -11.89 6.87
N ARG A 31 -6.93 -12.79 6.84
CA ARG A 31 -5.85 -12.84 7.81
C ARG A 31 -4.96 -11.60 7.70
N PHE A 32 -4.55 -11.25 6.48
CA PHE A 32 -3.72 -10.06 6.25
C PHE A 32 -4.46 -8.75 6.56
N SER A 33 -5.77 -8.67 6.26
CA SER A 33 -6.62 -7.55 6.70
C SER A 33 -6.69 -7.44 8.23
N THR A 34 -6.76 -8.57 8.95
CA THR A 34 -6.76 -8.58 10.41
C THR A 34 -5.42 -8.11 10.97
N LEU A 35 -4.31 -8.58 10.41
CA LEU A 35 -2.96 -8.12 10.78
C LEU A 35 -2.78 -6.63 10.52
N ALA A 36 -3.30 -6.11 9.41
CA ALA A 36 -3.27 -4.68 9.11
C ALA A 36 -4.08 -3.84 10.11
N ALA A 37 -5.22 -4.35 10.62
CA ALA A 37 -5.98 -3.70 11.68
C ALA A 37 -5.23 -3.67 13.02
N ILE A 38 -4.55 -4.77 13.37
CA ILE A 38 -3.70 -4.82 14.56
C ILE A 38 -2.53 -3.82 14.44
N LEU A 39 -1.83 -3.81 13.30
CA LEU A 39 -0.74 -2.86 13.04
C LEU A 39 -1.21 -1.40 13.09
N PHE A 40 -2.39 -1.10 12.55
CA PHE A 40 -2.97 0.24 12.62
C PHE A 40 -3.13 0.69 14.07
N ARG A 41 -3.84 -0.09 14.90
CA ARG A 41 -4.07 0.25 16.32
C ARG A 41 -2.78 0.29 17.13
N GLN A 42 -1.84 -0.62 16.86
CA GLN A 42 -0.54 -0.64 17.54
C GLN A 42 0.28 0.63 17.28
N ASN A 43 0.04 1.33 16.16
CA ASN A 43 0.68 2.61 15.85
C ASN A 43 -0.18 3.82 16.23
N GLU A 44 -1.46 3.65 16.51
CA GLU A 44 -2.36 4.76 16.83
C GLU A 44 -1.86 5.59 18.02
N GLY A 45 -1.96 6.92 17.92
CA GLY A 45 -1.48 7.86 18.94
C GLY A 45 0.05 8.02 19.02
N LYS A 46 0.85 7.28 18.26
CA LYS A 46 2.32 7.41 18.27
C LYS A 46 2.81 8.52 17.33
N GLN A 47 3.88 9.20 17.71
CA GLN A 47 4.54 10.15 16.82
C GLN A 47 5.09 9.43 15.59
N GLY A 48 4.77 9.93 14.38
CA GLY A 48 5.19 9.29 13.13
C GLY A 48 4.34 8.09 12.68
N ALA A 49 3.28 7.75 13.42
CA ALA A 49 2.38 6.61 13.15
C ALA A 49 1.86 6.53 11.70
N GLY A 50 1.60 7.69 11.07
CA GLY A 50 1.14 7.71 9.68
C GLY A 50 2.17 7.18 8.68
N LEU A 51 3.47 7.43 8.92
CA LEU A 51 4.55 6.94 8.06
C LEU A 51 4.92 5.50 8.42
N THR A 52 5.17 5.23 9.70
CA THR A 52 5.59 3.90 10.17
C THR A 52 4.49 2.86 10.01
N GLY A 53 3.26 3.18 10.43
CA GLY A 53 2.11 2.28 10.31
C GLY A 53 1.70 2.06 8.85
N GLY A 54 1.72 3.11 8.03
CA GLY A 54 1.48 3.01 6.60
C GLY A 54 2.49 2.09 5.92
N LYS A 55 3.79 2.28 6.19
CA LYS A 55 4.86 1.44 5.64
C LYS A 55 4.76 -0.02 6.09
N GLN A 56 4.44 -0.28 7.35
CA GLN A 56 4.25 -1.65 7.85
C GLN A 56 3.08 -2.35 7.15
N GLN A 57 1.99 -1.63 6.85
CA GLN A 57 0.88 -2.17 6.08
C GLN A 57 1.26 -2.40 4.61
N GLU A 58 2.02 -1.49 3.99
CA GLU A 58 2.56 -1.66 2.64
C GLU A 58 3.43 -2.92 2.55
N ASP A 59 4.38 -3.09 3.47
CA ASP A 59 5.27 -4.26 3.52
C ASP A 59 4.49 -5.55 3.71
N LEU A 60 3.52 -5.56 4.64
CA LEU A 60 2.68 -6.71 4.91
C LEU A 60 1.95 -7.21 3.64
N PHE A 61 1.35 -6.31 2.85
CA PHE A 61 0.63 -6.69 1.64
C PHE A 61 1.56 -6.96 0.46
N ARG A 62 2.68 -6.23 0.34
CA ARG A 62 3.72 -6.53 -0.66
C ARG A 62 4.27 -7.94 -0.46
N ASP A 63 4.70 -8.26 0.75
CA ASP A 63 5.30 -9.56 1.07
C ASP A 63 4.29 -10.68 0.83
N MET A 64 3.02 -10.47 1.20
CA MET A 64 1.95 -11.40 0.88
C MET A 64 1.88 -11.72 -0.62
N LEU A 65 1.93 -10.71 -1.49
CA LEU A 65 1.87 -10.90 -2.94
C LEU A 65 3.11 -11.65 -3.45
N LEU A 66 4.30 -11.26 -2.98
CA LEU A 66 5.58 -11.91 -3.30
C LEU A 66 5.58 -13.41 -2.95
N TYR A 67 5.08 -13.76 -1.77
CA TYR A 67 4.96 -15.17 -1.35
C TYR A 67 3.83 -15.92 -2.05
N SER A 68 2.77 -15.22 -2.45
CA SER A 68 1.58 -15.87 -2.99
C SER A 68 1.69 -16.16 -4.48
N ASP A 69 2.40 -15.36 -5.27
CA ASP A 69 2.46 -15.56 -6.72
C ASP A 69 3.85 -15.22 -7.26
N LYS A 70 4.49 -16.21 -7.88
CA LYS A 70 5.86 -16.13 -8.44
C LYS A 70 6.05 -15.04 -9.50
N ARG A 71 4.95 -14.50 -10.04
CA ARG A 71 5.00 -13.38 -10.98
C ARG A 71 5.36 -12.08 -10.27
N PHE A 72 5.09 -11.97 -8.97
CA PHE A 72 5.59 -10.88 -8.14
C PHE A 72 7.03 -11.15 -7.71
N SER A 73 7.88 -10.12 -7.78
CA SER A 73 9.28 -10.20 -7.37
C SER A 73 9.76 -8.89 -6.75
N GLU A 74 10.74 -8.98 -5.85
CA GLU A 74 11.39 -7.79 -5.26
C GLU A 74 12.28 -7.07 -6.27
N THR A 75 12.92 -7.84 -7.16
CA THR A 75 13.82 -7.34 -8.19
C THR A 75 13.19 -7.47 -9.57
N GLY A 76 13.54 -6.55 -10.46
CA GLY A 76 13.08 -6.53 -11.83
C GLY A 76 14.11 -5.86 -12.73
N THR A 77 14.06 -6.19 -14.02
CA THR A 77 15.00 -5.66 -15.02
C THR A 77 14.24 -4.88 -16.08
N PRO A 78 14.56 -3.59 -16.32
CA PRO A 78 15.51 -2.74 -15.58
C PRO A 78 14.97 -2.28 -14.21
N GLU A 79 15.87 -2.04 -13.24
CA GLU A 79 15.48 -1.49 -11.94
C GLU A 79 14.97 -0.05 -12.06
N VAL A 80 13.82 0.22 -11.46
CA VAL A 80 13.17 1.53 -11.46
C VAL A 80 13.15 2.10 -10.04
N LYS A 81 13.68 3.32 -9.87
CA LYS A 81 13.90 3.94 -8.55
C LYS A 81 12.63 4.22 -7.73
N ASP A 82 11.45 4.20 -8.33
CA ASP A 82 10.16 4.37 -7.65
C ASP A 82 9.32 3.09 -7.53
N ALA A 83 9.86 1.95 -7.97
CA ALA A 83 9.25 0.65 -7.78
C ALA A 83 9.51 0.13 -6.36
N ASP A 84 8.45 -0.35 -5.71
CA ASP A 84 8.52 -1.05 -4.43
C ASP A 84 8.66 -2.57 -4.65
N TYR A 85 8.21 -3.08 -5.80
CA TYR A 85 8.29 -4.47 -6.28
C TYR A 85 7.89 -4.54 -7.77
N TYR A 86 7.89 -5.73 -8.37
CA TYR A 86 7.60 -5.95 -9.79
C TYR A 86 6.56 -7.05 -9.99
N PHE A 87 5.85 -7.01 -11.12
CA PHE A 87 5.03 -8.11 -11.64
C PHE A 87 5.45 -8.45 -13.07
N ASN A 88 6.04 -9.63 -13.30
CA ASN A 88 6.63 -10.00 -14.60
C ASN A 88 7.53 -8.88 -15.17
N ASN A 89 8.41 -8.32 -14.34
CA ASN A 89 9.27 -7.16 -14.63
C ASN A 89 8.56 -5.80 -14.83
N LEU A 90 7.23 -5.70 -14.69
CA LEU A 90 6.54 -4.41 -14.66
C LEU A 90 6.73 -3.77 -13.26
N PRO A 91 7.32 -2.56 -13.16
CA PRO A 91 7.52 -1.88 -11.89
C PRO A 91 6.19 -1.43 -11.26
N LEU A 92 6.05 -1.67 -9.95
CA LEU A 92 4.88 -1.31 -9.14
C LEU A 92 5.28 -0.47 -7.94
N SER A 93 4.65 0.70 -7.77
CA SER A 93 4.71 1.47 -6.54
C SER A 93 3.51 1.13 -5.65
N HIS A 94 3.76 0.66 -4.43
CA HIS A 94 2.75 0.35 -3.43
C HIS A 94 2.50 1.57 -2.56
N LYS A 95 1.24 1.97 -2.38
CA LYS A 95 0.88 3.03 -1.43
C LYS A 95 -0.33 2.63 -0.60
N THR A 96 -0.30 2.93 0.69
CA THR A 96 -1.42 2.63 1.60
C THR A 96 -2.14 3.88 2.10
N ILE A 97 -3.48 3.83 2.08
CA ILE A 97 -4.37 4.79 2.73
C ILE A 97 -4.99 4.10 3.95
N GLY A 98 -4.53 4.47 5.14
CA GLY A 98 -5.03 3.91 6.40
C GLY A 98 -6.49 4.29 6.72
N TYR A 99 -7.06 3.64 7.74
CA TYR A 99 -8.48 3.79 8.13
C TYR A 99 -8.91 5.25 8.34
N ASN A 100 -8.12 6.03 9.07
CA ASN A 100 -8.34 7.46 9.33
C ASN A 100 -7.55 8.39 8.37
N GLY A 101 -7.06 7.85 7.25
CA GLY A 101 -6.19 8.58 6.33
C GLY A 101 -6.89 9.73 5.60
N VAL A 102 -6.17 10.85 5.42
CA VAL A 102 -6.65 12.01 4.64
C VAL A 102 -6.69 11.75 3.13
N GLY A 103 -6.01 10.72 2.65
CA GLY A 103 -6.04 10.29 1.25
C GLY A 103 -4.98 10.90 0.34
N ALA A 104 -4.16 11.82 0.85
CA ALA A 104 -2.98 12.30 0.13
C ALA A 104 -1.85 11.28 0.27
N LEU A 105 -1.14 11.02 -0.83
CA LEU A 105 -0.04 10.06 -0.90
C LEU A 105 1.22 10.75 -1.43
N ALA A 106 2.40 10.27 -1.07
CA ALA A 106 3.64 10.73 -1.67
C ALA A 106 4.32 9.56 -2.38
N LEU A 107 4.94 9.82 -3.54
CA LEU A 107 5.79 8.79 -4.16
C LEU A 107 7.03 8.54 -3.30
N ALA A 108 7.66 9.61 -2.81
CA ALA A 108 8.78 9.52 -1.88
C ALA A 108 8.60 10.48 -0.70
N TRP A 109 8.81 9.96 0.51
CA TRP A 109 8.83 10.74 1.75
C TRP A 109 10.25 11.18 2.09
N SER A 110 10.87 11.97 1.21
CA SER A 110 12.09 12.71 1.53
C SER A 110 12.31 13.80 0.50
N LYS A 111 12.43 15.06 0.95
CA LYS A 111 13.20 16.06 0.24
C LYS A 111 14.67 15.72 0.44
N ASN A 112 15.14 14.72 -0.28
CA ASN A 112 16.57 14.46 -0.26
C ASN A 112 17.28 15.74 -0.75
N GLY A 113 18.44 16.06 -0.16
CA GLY A 113 19.26 17.24 -0.49
C GLY A 113 19.77 17.22 -1.95
N PRO A 114 20.91 17.82 -2.29
CA PRO A 114 21.38 17.91 -3.69
C PRO A 114 21.47 16.55 -4.43
N ASP A 115 21.58 15.42 -3.72
CA ASP A 115 21.56 14.05 -4.27
C ASP A 115 20.18 13.39 -4.26
N GLY A 116 19.14 14.20 -4.14
CA GLY A 116 17.81 13.73 -3.90
C GLY A 116 17.07 13.18 -5.09
N LEU A 117 16.39 12.06 -4.85
CA LEU A 117 15.42 11.48 -5.77
C LEU A 117 14.22 12.42 -5.95
N VAL A 118 14.38 13.42 -6.82
CA VAL A 118 13.29 14.28 -7.31
C VAL A 118 12.43 13.42 -8.23
N ARG A 119 11.27 12.99 -7.73
CA ARG A 119 10.30 12.21 -8.51
C ARG A 119 9.33 13.16 -9.20
N ASN A 120 9.74 13.67 -10.36
CA ASN A 120 8.93 14.60 -11.16
C ASN A 120 7.96 13.90 -12.14
N LYS A 121 8.05 12.58 -12.28
CA LYS A 121 7.11 11.76 -13.05
C LYS A 121 6.96 10.37 -12.43
N PHE A 122 5.89 9.68 -12.78
CA PHE A 122 5.70 8.27 -12.46
C PHE A 122 6.59 7.42 -13.38
N HIS A 123 7.35 6.48 -12.83
CA HIS A 123 8.07 5.47 -13.60
C HIS A 123 7.48 4.05 -13.41
N ALA A 124 6.73 3.85 -12.34
CA ALA A 124 5.98 2.64 -12.04
C ALA A 124 4.46 2.81 -12.23
N SER A 125 3.75 1.70 -12.45
CA SER A 125 2.30 1.66 -12.21
C SER A 125 2.06 1.67 -10.70
N MET A 126 0.88 2.10 -10.24
CA MET A 126 0.61 2.24 -8.81
C MET A 126 -0.40 1.20 -8.32
N VAL A 127 -0.12 0.60 -7.17
CA VAL A 127 -1.06 -0.21 -6.41
C VAL A 127 -1.40 0.55 -5.14
N ILE A 128 -2.66 0.98 -5.02
CA ILE A 128 -3.18 1.72 -3.86
C ILE A 128 -4.00 0.75 -3.02
N MET A 129 -3.52 0.48 -1.80
CA MET A 129 -4.28 -0.23 -0.78
C MET A 129 -5.08 0.77 0.04
N CYS A 130 -6.40 0.67 0.01
CA CYS A 130 -7.30 1.55 0.75
C CYS A 130 -8.01 0.79 1.87
N PHE A 131 -7.78 1.22 3.11
CA PHE A 131 -8.49 0.75 4.31
C PHE A 131 -9.43 1.81 4.88
N ARG A 132 -9.55 2.96 4.22
CA ARG A 132 -10.26 4.14 4.72
C ARG A 132 -11.71 3.83 5.07
N ASP A 133 -12.24 4.45 6.13
CA ASP A 133 -13.67 4.38 6.44
C ASP A 133 -14.50 5.09 5.36
N LEU A 134 -15.50 4.38 4.82
CA LEU A 134 -16.42 4.88 3.80
C LEU A 134 -17.21 6.11 4.26
N LYS A 135 -17.43 6.24 5.57
CA LYS A 135 -18.20 7.34 6.16
C LYS A 135 -17.38 8.62 6.28
N MET A 136 -16.05 8.55 6.18
CA MET A 136 -15.20 9.73 6.28
C MET A 136 -15.42 10.68 5.11
N GLY A 137 -15.54 11.97 5.44
CA GLY A 137 -15.68 13.05 4.46
C GLY A 137 -14.43 13.29 3.60
N GLY A 138 -14.47 14.32 2.76
CA GLY A 138 -13.36 14.69 1.87
C GLY A 138 -13.37 13.96 0.53
N ALA A 139 -12.27 14.07 -0.23
CA ALA A 139 -12.19 13.64 -1.62
C ALA A 139 -12.40 12.13 -1.85
N LEU A 140 -12.05 11.29 -0.86
CA LEU A 140 -12.21 9.84 -0.92
C LEU A 140 -13.51 9.34 -0.28
N LYS A 141 -14.50 10.22 -0.03
CA LYS A 141 -15.78 9.80 0.54
C LYS A 141 -16.44 8.74 -0.35
N GLY A 142 -16.86 7.63 0.25
CA GLY A 142 -17.54 6.54 -0.44
C GLY A 142 -16.64 5.64 -1.30
N GLN A 143 -15.31 5.88 -1.34
CA GLN A 143 -14.39 5.00 -2.05
C GLN A 143 -14.24 3.66 -1.31
N LEU A 144 -14.46 2.54 -2.01
CA LEU A 144 -14.46 1.21 -1.42
C LEU A 144 -13.09 0.80 -0.85
N GLN A 145 -13.09 -0.09 0.12
CA GLN A 145 -11.86 -0.68 0.66
C GLN A 145 -11.36 -1.79 -0.27
N GLY A 146 -10.04 -1.88 -0.46
CA GLY A 146 -9.44 -2.82 -1.39
C GLY A 146 -8.16 -2.33 -2.06
N ALA A 147 -7.75 -3.03 -3.12
CA ALA A 147 -6.59 -2.71 -3.94
C ALA A 147 -7.05 -2.08 -5.24
N TYR A 148 -6.47 -0.92 -5.58
CA TYR A 148 -6.67 -0.25 -6.85
C TYR A 148 -5.37 -0.30 -7.65
N VAL A 149 -5.42 -0.81 -8.87
CA VAL A 149 -4.26 -0.87 -9.76
C VAL A 149 -4.41 0.21 -10.82
N VAL A 150 -3.45 1.14 -10.89
CA VAL A 150 -3.50 2.29 -11.79
C VAL A 150 -2.33 2.25 -12.77
N PRO A 151 -2.57 2.22 -14.08
CA PRO A 151 -1.52 2.17 -15.09
C PRO A 151 -0.63 3.42 -15.07
N ARG A 152 0.68 3.22 -15.25
CA ARG A 152 1.67 4.30 -15.32
C ARG A 152 1.31 5.35 -16.36
N ASP A 153 0.98 4.94 -17.57
CA ASP A 153 0.68 5.88 -18.66
C ASP A 153 -0.52 6.79 -18.32
N TRP A 154 -1.54 6.24 -17.64
CA TRP A 154 -2.66 7.05 -17.15
C TRP A 154 -2.22 8.02 -16.06
N LEU A 155 -1.40 7.55 -15.09
CA LEU A 155 -0.86 8.41 -14.02
C LEU A 155 -0.07 9.58 -14.59
N GLN A 156 0.81 9.34 -15.56
CA GLN A 156 1.63 10.38 -16.20
C GLN A 156 0.79 11.43 -16.94
N GLY A 157 -0.28 11.01 -17.62
CA GLY A 157 -1.13 11.91 -18.39
C GLY A 157 -2.16 12.69 -17.56
N ASN A 158 -2.43 12.25 -16.33
CA ASN A 158 -3.54 12.78 -15.55
C ASN A 158 -3.11 13.40 -14.22
N ILE A 159 -2.14 12.83 -13.51
CA ILE A 159 -1.83 13.23 -12.14
C ILE A 159 -0.69 14.26 -12.11
N SER A 160 -0.92 15.37 -11.40
CA SER A 160 0.10 16.39 -11.13
C SER A 160 0.61 16.30 -9.70
N PHE A 161 1.93 16.44 -9.52
CA PHE A 161 2.53 16.52 -8.20
C PHE A 161 2.40 17.90 -7.59
N SER A 162 2.29 17.91 -6.26
CA SER A 162 2.41 19.07 -5.40
C SER A 162 3.60 18.87 -4.48
N SER A 163 4.03 19.94 -3.80
CA SER A 163 5.12 19.88 -2.84
C SER A 163 4.67 20.42 -1.48
N ASN A 164 5.29 19.91 -0.42
CA ASN A 164 5.17 20.46 0.93
C ASN A 164 6.55 20.52 1.58
N ASN A 165 6.68 20.58 2.90
CA ASN A 165 7.98 20.59 3.58
C ASN A 165 8.69 19.21 3.64
N LYS A 166 7.99 18.11 3.34
CA LYS A 166 8.48 16.72 3.46
C LYS A 166 8.74 16.03 2.12
N THR A 167 8.06 16.44 1.06
CA THR A 167 8.13 15.81 -0.26
C THR A 167 7.84 16.83 -1.37
N ASP A 168 8.39 16.56 -2.55
CA ASP A 168 8.13 17.25 -3.82
C ASP A 168 7.22 16.46 -4.77
N SER A 169 6.83 15.25 -4.36
CA SER A 169 6.03 14.29 -5.14
C SER A 169 4.72 13.93 -4.42
N LEU A 170 4.13 14.93 -3.75
CA LEU A 170 2.85 14.78 -3.06
C LEU A 170 1.72 14.73 -4.09
N ILE A 171 0.91 13.70 -4.02
CA ILE A 171 -0.32 13.52 -4.80
C ILE A 171 -1.50 13.90 -3.90
N PRO A 172 -2.23 14.99 -4.22
CA PRO A 172 -3.39 15.42 -3.44
C PRO A 172 -4.50 14.37 -3.37
N ALA A 173 -5.32 14.40 -2.32
CA ALA A 173 -6.40 13.43 -2.14
C ALA A 173 -7.44 13.44 -3.28
N SER A 174 -7.68 14.58 -3.93
CA SER A 174 -8.54 14.69 -5.12
C SER A 174 -7.98 13.94 -6.33
N GLU A 175 -6.67 14.00 -6.52
CA GLU A 175 -5.95 13.30 -7.57
C GLU A 175 -5.98 11.79 -7.33
N ILE A 176 -5.77 11.35 -6.09
CA ILE A 176 -5.94 9.95 -5.67
C ILE A 176 -7.37 9.46 -5.88
N ALA A 177 -8.38 10.27 -5.54
CA ALA A 177 -9.79 9.92 -5.76
C ALA A 177 -10.07 9.66 -7.24
N ARG A 178 -9.51 10.50 -8.13
CA ARG A 178 -9.64 10.34 -9.58
C ARG A 178 -8.94 9.07 -10.09
N ALA A 179 -7.76 8.76 -9.57
CA ALA A 179 -7.03 7.53 -9.90
C ALA A 179 -7.81 6.27 -9.45
N MET A 180 -8.39 6.29 -8.26
CA MET A 180 -9.23 5.20 -7.75
C MET A 180 -10.50 5.03 -8.59
N ALA A 181 -11.17 6.13 -8.95
CA ALA A 181 -12.34 6.11 -9.83
C ALA A 181 -12.02 5.56 -11.24
N TYR A 182 -10.84 5.90 -11.79
CA TYR A 182 -10.36 5.30 -13.04
C TYR A 182 -10.21 3.78 -12.89
N ALA A 183 -9.52 3.32 -11.86
CA ALA A 183 -9.31 1.89 -11.63
C ALA A 183 -10.63 1.13 -11.48
N THR A 184 -11.61 1.67 -10.72
CA THR A 184 -12.94 1.05 -10.60
C THR A 184 -13.67 0.97 -11.94
N SER A 185 -13.69 2.05 -12.72
CA SER A 185 -14.40 2.08 -14.01
C SER A 185 -13.76 1.18 -15.08
N HIS A 186 -12.51 0.76 -14.90
CA HIS A 186 -11.77 -0.10 -15.82
C HIS A 186 -11.57 -1.53 -15.29
N ALA A 187 -12.28 -1.92 -14.23
CA ALA A 187 -12.18 -3.23 -13.58
C ALA A 187 -10.75 -3.56 -13.09
N LEU A 188 -10.03 -2.55 -12.60
CA LEU A 188 -8.70 -2.64 -12.00
C LEU A 188 -8.76 -2.50 -10.48
N PHE A 189 -9.83 -2.99 -9.88
CA PHE A 189 -10.11 -2.90 -8.45
C PHE A 189 -10.43 -4.27 -7.88
N VAL A 190 -9.78 -4.62 -6.78
CA VAL A 190 -10.07 -5.83 -6.00
C VAL A 190 -10.63 -5.43 -4.64
N PRO A 191 -11.90 -5.75 -4.32
CA PRO A 191 -12.49 -5.38 -3.05
C PRO A 191 -11.89 -6.17 -1.89
N LEU A 192 -11.74 -5.51 -0.74
CA LEU A 192 -11.33 -6.13 0.51
C LEU A 192 -12.26 -5.69 1.64
N THR A 193 -12.71 -6.63 2.45
CA THR A 193 -13.45 -6.30 3.68
C THR A 193 -12.46 -6.02 4.80
N TYR A 194 -12.35 -4.76 5.23
CA TYR A 194 -11.48 -4.37 6.34
C TYR A 194 -12.28 -4.08 7.61
N ARG A 195 -11.89 -4.74 8.71
CA ARG A 195 -12.48 -4.55 10.04
C ARG A 195 -11.45 -3.91 10.96
N HIS A 196 -11.53 -2.60 11.14
CA HIS A 196 -10.54 -1.83 11.89
C HIS A 196 -10.42 -2.24 13.38
N GLU A 197 -11.46 -2.85 13.95
CA GLU A 197 -11.48 -3.37 15.35
C GLU A 197 -11.01 -4.83 15.47
N ALA A 198 -10.71 -5.51 14.35
CA ALA A 198 -10.32 -6.92 14.38
C ALA A 198 -9.01 -7.15 15.15
N GLY A 199 -9.00 -8.14 16.04
CA GLY A 199 -7.83 -8.49 16.86
C GLY A 199 -7.53 -7.49 17.97
N GLY A 200 -8.53 -6.81 18.54
CA GLY A 200 -8.41 -5.69 19.49
C GLY A 200 -7.30 -5.79 20.54
N ALA A 201 -7.13 -6.97 21.15
CA ALA A 201 -6.14 -7.23 22.19
C ALA A 201 -4.81 -7.84 21.69
N ALA A 202 -4.71 -8.15 20.40
CA ALA A 202 -3.52 -8.74 19.81
C ALA A 202 -2.47 -7.67 19.49
N ARG A 203 -1.20 -8.09 19.50
CA ARG A 203 -0.05 -7.32 19.04
C ARG A 203 0.71 -8.13 17.99
N VAL A 204 1.30 -7.43 17.01
CA VAL A 204 2.18 -8.05 16.02
C VAL A 204 3.62 -7.67 16.35
N SER A 205 4.45 -8.69 16.57
CA SER A 205 5.90 -8.55 16.64
C SER A 205 6.48 -8.66 15.24
N LEU A 206 7.15 -7.61 14.79
CA LEU A 206 7.84 -7.62 13.50
C LEU A 206 9.25 -8.16 13.71
N TRP A 207 9.58 -9.24 13.01
CA TRP A 207 10.94 -9.78 12.96
C TRP A 207 11.61 -9.32 11.68
N TYR A 208 12.69 -8.56 11.80
CA TYR A 208 13.53 -8.21 10.66
C TYR A 208 14.53 -9.34 10.44
N SER A 209 14.36 -10.14 9.37
CA SER A 209 15.37 -11.12 8.96
C SER A 209 16.50 -10.41 8.24
N GLY A 210 17.41 -9.81 9.00
CA GLY A 210 18.59 -9.14 8.50
C GLY A 210 19.45 -8.68 9.67
N ALA A 211 20.66 -9.20 9.77
CA ALA A 211 21.58 -8.89 10.85
C ALA A 211 21.86 -7.38 10.91
N GLY A 212 21.49 -6.72 12.02
CA GLY A 212 21.89 -5.33 12.26
C GLY A 212 21.04 -4.54 13.25
N LYS A 213 21.28 -4.77 14.54
CA LYS A 213 21.01 -3.92 15.71
C LYS A 213 19.55 -3.60 16.07
N GLU A 214 19.21 -4.12 17.25
CA GLU A 214 18.13 -3.72 18.16
C GLU A 214 16.71 -4.02 17.68
N SER A 215 16.27 -5.25 18.00
CA SER A 215 14.85 -5.48 18.28
C SER A 215 14.39 -4.41 19.28
N PRO A 216 13.34 -3.61 18.98
CA PRO A 216 12.81 -2.69 19.97
C PRO A 216 12.40 -3.49 21.21
N PRO A 217 12.66 -3.01 22.43
CA PRO A 217 12.31 -3.73 23.64
C PRO A 217 10.81 -4.01 23.61
N LEU A 218 10.44 -5.27 23.83
CA LEU A 218 9.07 -5.62 24.17
C LEU A 218 8.74 -4.86 25.45
N ASP A 219 7.69 -4.03 25.43
CA ASP A 219 7.19 -3.39 26.66
C ASP A 219 7.04 -4.47 27.74
N PRO A 220 7.52 -4.24 28.98
CA PRO A 220 7.31 -5.21 30.04
C PRO A 220 5.81 -5.42 30.26
N PRO A 221 5.39 -6.64 30.65
CA PRO A 221 4.00 -6.92 30.93
C PRO A 221 3.47 -5.94 31.97
N THR A 222 2.35 -5.31 31.66
CA THR A 222 1.64 -4.43 32.58
C THR A 222 1.13 -5.30 33.72
N THR A 223 1.78 -5.22 34.88
CA THR A 223 1.25 -5.77 36.12
C THR A 223 0.04 -4.93 36.53
N THR A 224 -1.13 -5.56 36.53
CA THR A 224 -2.36 -5.09 37.18
C THR A 224 -2.17 -4.96 38.69
#